data_AF-A0A0H2QY67-F1
#
_entry.id   AF-A0A0H2QY67-F1
#
_cell.length_a   1.000
_cell.length_b   1.000
_cell.length_c   1.000
_cell.angle_alpha   90.00
_cell.angle_beta   90.00
_cell.angle_gamma   90.00
#
_symmetry.space_group_name_H-M   'P 1'
#
loop_
_entity.id
_entity.type
_entity.pdbx_description
1 polymer ?
#
loop_
_entity_poly.entity_id
_entity_poly.type
_entity_poly.pdbx_seq_one_letter_code
_entity_poly.pdbx_strand_id
1 'polypeptide(L)'
;KRTSAFLVSSSPIKAANPVPFQPPSRLSAPPTVPERLLTLVPENVWEEKLQETLIEFIRITTEQYKMLVNMQAGLVLQNIYCKRLRSQLFAKEKEKAKSIPKATGRLAVDGLPRCLTADDFVQRVQAFVERQLEEAAQKEQRRSAWEEYSKAMKEWTRIDKLRIESNKLLTAKYKADVALWEAERDLAKRMKRRPKWNKPKKGKQPGPAPKPK
;
A
#
# COMPACT_ATOMS: atom_id res chain seq x y z
N LYS A 1 5.93 -17.83 -19.97
CA LYS A 1 6.47 -16.49 -20.34
C LYS A 1 7.99 -16.53 -20.16
N ARG A 2 8.78 -16.29 -21.21
CA ARG A 2 10.25 -16.45 -21.21
C ARG A 2 10.89 -15.35 -20.34
N THR A 3 11.19 -15.67 -19.09
CA THR A 3 11.80 -14.76 -18.11
C THR A 3 13.31 -14.59 -18.26
N SER A 4 13.94 -15.25 -19.23
CA SER A 4 15.41 -15.26 -19.40
C SER A 4 15.88 -14.69 -20.74
N ALA A 5 14.99 -14.13 -21.56
CA ALA A 5 15.35 -13.57 -22.87
C ALA A 5 16.38 -12.41 -22.78
N PHE A 6 16.41 -11.70 -21.66
CA PHE A 6 17.38 -10.63 -21.40
C PHE A 6 18.81 -11.14 -21.16
N LEU A 7 19.02 -12.43 -20.88
CA LEU A 7 20.36 -13.01 -20.73
C LEU A 7 21.03 -13.23 -22.09
N VAL A 8 20.23 -13.30 -23.17
CA VAL A 8 20.72 -13.55 -24.54
C VAL A 8 20.68 -12.28 -25.38
N SER A 9 19.82 -11.31 -25.05
CA SER A 9 19.73 -10.05 -25.80
C SER A 9 20.81 -9.05 -25.37
N SER A 10 21.47 -8.41 -26.33
CA SER A 10 22.35 -7.25 -26.11
C SER A 10 21.61 -5.96 -25.72
N SER A 11 20.28 -5.98 -25.68
CA SER A 11 19.47 -4.81 -25.34
C SER A 11 19.51 -4.52 -23.84
N PRO A 12 19.58 -3.24 -23.41
CA PRO A 12 19.52 -2.86 -22.01
C PRO A 12 18.23 -3.35 -21.33
N ILE A 13 18.35 -3.79 -20.07
CA ILE A 13 17.21 -4.24 -19.28
C ILE A 13 16.26 -3.06 -19.04
N LYS A 14 15.01 -3.19 -19.51
CA LYS A 14 13.94 -2.21 -19.30
C LYS A 14 13.19 -2.49 -18.01
N ALA A 15 12.58 -1.46 -17.41
CA ALA A 15 11.78 -1.64 -16.18
C ALA A 15 10.55 -2.52 -16.39
N ALA A 16 10.10 -2.71 -17.63
CA ALA A 16 8.97 -3.56 -17.99
C ALA A 16 9.32 -5.06 -18.02
N ASN A 17 10.61 -5.43 -18.12
CA ASN A 17 11.01 -6.84 -18.28
C ASN A 17 10.80 -7.60 -16.95
N PRO A 18 10.04 -8.70 -16.90
CA PRO A 18 9.77 -9.41 -15.65
C PRO A 18 11.07 -9.98 -15.06
N VAL A 19 11.30 -9.74 -13.77
CA VAL A 19 12.42 -10.36 -13.03
C VAL A 19 11.93 -11.67 -12.44
N PRO A 20 12.75 -12.74 -12.50
CA PRO A 20 12.45 -13.95 -11.74
C PRO A 20 12.36 -13.60 -10.25
N PHE A 21 11.15 -13.62 -9.70
CA PHE A 21 10.93 -13.54 -8.27
C PHE A 21 10.91 -14.96 -7.73
N GLN A 22 11.93 -15.30 -6.96
CA GLN A 22 11.93 -16.54 -6.18
C GLN A 22 11.45 -16.20 -4.77
N PRO A 23 10.23 -16.61 -4.39
CA PRO A 23 9.81 -16.48 -3.00
C PRO A 23 10.75 -17.33 -2.14
N PRO A 24 11.24 -16.80 -1.01
CA PRO A 24 12.10 -17.56 -0.14
C PRO A 24 11.30 -18.73 0.44
N SER A 25 11.80 -19.96 0.28
CA SER A 25 11.19 -21.16 0.84
C SER A 25 11.15 -21.09 2.36
N ARG A 26 10.12 -21.67 2.98
CA ARG A 26 10.09 -21.80 4.44
C ARG A 26 11.16 -22.80 4.87
N LEU A 27 12.09 -22.35 5.71
CA LEU A 27 13.05 -23.24 6.35
C LEU A 27 12.37 -23.87 7.57
N SER A 28 12.46 -25.19 7.70
CA SER A 28 12.11 -25.85 8.96
C SER A 28 13.21 -25.58 9.97
N ALA A 29 12.83 -25.32 11.21
CA ALA A 29 13.80 -25.30 12.30
C ALA A 29 14.47 -26.69 12.41
N PRO A 30 15.75 -26.74 12.79
CA PRO A 30 16.40 -28.01 13.08
C PRO A 30 15.68 -28.68 14.27
N PRO A 31 15.62 -30.03 14.29
CA PRO A 31 14.97 -30.75 15.38
C PRO A 31 15.67 -30.42 16.71
N THR A 32 14.88 -30.15 17.75
CA THR A 32 15.40 -29.93 19.10
C THR A 32 15.78 -31.27 19.71
N VAL A 33 17.06 -31.44 20.02
CA VAL A 33 17.55 -32.61 20.76
C VAL A 33 17.40 -32.36 22.25
N PRO A 34 16.78 -33.28 23.02
CA PRO A 34 16.66 -33.13 24.47
C PRO A 34 18.04 -33.01 25.14
N GLU A 35 18.24 -31.97 25.95
CA GLU A 35 19.51 -31.72 26.67
C GLU A 35 19.94 -32.91 27.52
N ARG A 36 18.97 -33.65 28.07
CA ARG A 36 19.22 -34.88 28.83
C ARG A 36 20.10 -35.87 28.07
N LEU A 37 19.91 -36.02 26.75
CA LEU A 37 20.70 -36.97 25.95
C LEU A 37 22.16 -36.53 25.77
N LEU A 38 22.46 -35.24 25.96
CA LEU A 38 23.79 -34.68 25.84
C LEU A 38 24.54 -34.66 27.19
N THR A 39 23.81 -34.72 28.30
CA THR A 39 24.36 -34.67 29.67
C THR A 39 24.42 -36.02 30.36
N LEU A 40 23.85 -37.08 29.77
CA LEU A 40 23.95 -38.42 30.32
C LEU A 40 25.43 -38.85 30.35
N VAL A 41 25.81 -39.51 31.45
CA VAL A 41 27.11 -40.18 31.57
C VAL A 41 26.97 -41.53 30.87
N PRO A 42 27.72 -41.80 29.79
CA PRO A 42 27.61 -43.05 29.08
C PRO A 42 28.10 -44.21 29.96
N GLU A 43 27.33 -45.30 30.00
CA GLU A 43 27.70 -46.51 30.74
C GLU A 43 28.61 -47.43 29.90
N ASN A 44 28.50 -47.34 28.57
CA ASN A 44 29.22 -48.18 27.62
C ASN A 44 29.92 -47.36 26.53
N VAL A 45 30.99 -47.90 25.95
CA VAL A 45 31.74 -47.30 24.83
C VAL A 45 30.83 -47.00 23.62
N TRP A 46 29.80 -47.82 23.40
CA TRP A 46 28.82 -47.59 22.34
C TRP A 46 27.96 -46.35 22.57
N GLU A 47 27.58 -46.09 23.82
CA GLU A 47 26.78 -44.91 24.19
C GLU A 47 27.62 -43.64 24.05
N GLU A 48 28.88 -43.69 24.47
CA GLU A 48 29.84 -42.59 24.28
C GLU A 48 29.96 -42.24 22.79
N LYS A 49 30.18 -43.24 21.93
CA LYS A 49 30.26 -43.03 20.48
C LYS A 49 28.97 -42.48 19.88
N LEU A 50 27.80 -42.95 20.35
CA LEU A 50 26.51 -42.42 19.91
C LEU A 50 26.35 -40.95 20.32
N GLN A 51 26.73 -40.60 21.55
CA GLN A 51 26.67 -39.23 22.06
C GLN A 51 27.62 -38.30 21.30
N GLU A 52 28.84 -38.73 20.99
CA GLU A 52 29.77 -38.00 20.12
C GLU A 52 29.18 -37.75 18.72
N THR A 53 28.65 -38.79 18.07
CA THR A 53 28.04 -38.64 16.74
C THR A 53 26.82 -37.73 16.75
N LEU A 54 26.03 -37.75 17.83
CA LEU A 54 24.88 -36.86 18.02
C LEU A 54 25.32 -35.40 18.18
N ILE A 55 26.36 -35.13 18.98
CA ILE A 55 26.94 -33.79 19.15
C ILE A 55 27.44 -33.26 17.81
N GLU A 56 28.19 -34.06 17.05
CA GLU A 56 28.68 -33.69 15.72
C GLU A 56 27.54 -33.45 14.74
N PHE A 57 26.50 -34.30 14.76
CA PHE A 57 25.31 -34.10 13.93
C PHE A 57 24.61 -32.78 14.25
N ILE A 58 24.42 -32.44 15.53
CA ILE A 58 23.83 -31.16 15.96
C ILE A 58 24.69 -29.99 15.49
N ARG A 59 26.01 -30.08 15.66
CA ARG A 59 26.95 -29.05 15.21
C ARG A 59 26.82 -28.80 13.70
N ILE A 60 26.82 -29.86 12.90
CA ILE A 60 26.71 -29.75 11.43
C ILE A 60 25.35 -29.19 11.02
N THR A 61 24.25 -29.71 11.58
CA THR A 61 22.90 -29.25 11.22
C THR A 61 22.65 -27.81 11.64
N THR A 62 23.15 -27.38 12.80
CA THR A 62 23.04 -25.98 13.24
C THR A 62 23.81 -25.03 12.32
N GLU A 63 25.02 -25.39 11.91
CA GLU A 63 25.80 -24.59 10.95
C GLU A 63 25.14 -24.54 9.56
N GLN A 64 24.65 -25.67 9.05
CA GLN A 64 23.90 -25.71 7.80
C GLN A 64 22.64 -24.84 7.86
N TYR A 65 21.90 -24.90 8.97
CA TYR A 65 20.71 -24.08 9.17
C TYR A 65 21.06 -22.58 9.18
N LYS A 66 22.11 -22.18 9.91
CA LYS A 66 22.60 -20.78 9.91
C LYS A 66 22.96 -20.31 8.49
N MET A 67 23.66 -21.15 7.72
CA MET A 67 24.03 -20.84 6.34
C MET A 67 22.78 -20.65 5.45
N LEU A 68 21.78 -21.52 5.57
CA LEU A 68 20.53 -21.42 4.83
C LEU A 68 19.75 -20.14 5.20
N VAL A 69 19.68 -19.79 6.49
CA VAL A 69 19.05 -18.55 6.95
C VAL A 69 19.75 -17.33 6.36
N ASN A 70 21.09 -17.31 6.35
CA ASN A 70 21.87 -16.23 5.75
C ASN A 70 21.62 -16.11 4.25
N MET A 71 21.57 -17.23 3.53
CA MET A 71 21.25 -17.25 2.10
C MET A 71 19.84 -16.69 1.85
N GLN A 72 18.86 -17.09 2.65
CA GLN A 72 17.48 -16.60 2.55
C GLN A 72 17.40 -15.09 2.82
N ALA A 73 18.11 -14.60 3.84
CA ALA A 73 18.22 -13.17 4.12
C ALA A 73 18.83 -12.40 2.94
N GLY A 74 19.91 -12.93 2.34
CA GLY A 74 20.53 -12.37 1.14
C GLY A 74 19.56 -12.26 -0.04
N LEU A 75 18.79 -13.32 -0.31
CA LEU A 75 17.77 -13.32 -1.36
C LEU A 75 16.67 -12.28 -1.11
N VAL A 76 16.22 -12.12 0.14
CA VAL A 76 15.22 -11.09 0.50
C VAL A 76 15.78 -9.68 0.26
N LEU A 77 17.01 -9.42 0.69
CA LEU A 77 17.67 -8.13 0.47
C LEU A 77 17.86 -7.84 -1.02
N GLN A 78 18.31 -8.81 -1.81
CA GLN A 78 18.45 -8.69 -3.25
C GLN A 78 17.12 -8.37 -3.92
N ASN A 79 16.05 -9.06 -3.52
CA ASN A 79 14.69 -8.79 -4.02
C ASN A 79 14.23 -7.36 -3.72
N ILE A 80 14.48 -6.85 -2.50
CA ILE A 80 14.16 -5.48 -2.11
C ILE A 80 14.99 -4.48 -2.94
N TYR A 81 16.29 -4.73 -3.08
CA TYR A 81 17.18 -3.89 -3.86
C TYR A 81 16.74 -3.82 -5.34
N CYS A 82 16.48 -4.97 -5.97
CA CYS A 82 16.00 -5.04 -7.35
C CYS A 82 14.66 -4.31 -7.53
N LYS A 83 13.74 -4.41 -6.57
CA LYS A 83 12.48 -3.63 -6.60
C LYS A 83 12.77 -2.13 -6.59
N ARG A 84 13.62 -1.65 -5.69
CA ARG A 84 13.99 -0.22 -5.61
C ARG A 84 14.66 0.28 -6.89
N LEU A 85 15.63 -0.48 -7.41
CA LEU A 85 16.35 -0.15 -8.63
C LEU A 85 15.39 -0.04 -9.83
N ARG A 86 14.43 -0.96 -9.94
CA ARG A 86 13.42 -0.93 -11.01
C ARG A 86 12.47 0.25 -10.89
N SER A 87 12.06 0.63 -9.69
CA SER A 87 11.25 1.84 -9.48
C SER A 87 12.00 3.10 -9.94
N GLN A 88 13.31 3.18 -9.67
CA GLN A 88 14.15 4.27 -10.15
C GLN A 88 14.32 4.24 -11.67
N LEU A 89 14.52 3.06 -12.24
CA LEU A 89 14.66 2.88 -13.69
C LEU A 89 13.35 3.25 -14.41
N PHE A 90 12.21 2.84 -13.87
CA PHE A 90 10.88 3.22 -14.37
C PHE A 90 10.66 4.73 -14.32
N ALA A 91 11.04 5.38 -13.21
CA ALA A 91 10.97 6.83 -13.10
C ALA A 91 11.85 7.52 -14.16
N LYS A 92 13.10 7.07 -14.33
CA LYS A 92 14.01 7.60 -15.36
C LYS A 92 13.50 7.37 -16.78
N GLU A 93 12.99 6.18 -17.09
CA GLU A 93 12.38 5.88 -18.39
C GLU A 93 11.16 6.75 -18.66
N LYS A 94 10.32 6.98 -17.64
CA LYS A 94 9.15 7.86 -17.74
C LYS A 94 9.53 9.32 -17.91
N GLU A 95 10.52 9.82 -17.17
CA GLU A 95 11.01 11.18 -17.35
C GLU A 95 11.65 11.36 -18.73
N LYS A 96 12.43 10.38 -19.22
CA LYS A 96 12.92 10.39 -20.61
C LYS A 96 11.77 10.38 -21.63
N ALA A 97 10.72 9.58 -21.40
CA ALA A 97 9.56 9.54 -22.28
C ALA A 97 8.75 10.85 -22.28
N LYS A 98 8.77 11.61 -21.18
CA LYS A 98 8.17 12.96 -21.10
C LYS A 98 9.08 14.04 -21.68
N SER A 99 10.40 13.90 -21.54
CA SER A 99 11.40 14.84 -22.04
C SER A 99 11.67 14.66 -23.54
N ILE A 100 11.27 13.54 -24.14
CA ILE A 100 10.99 13.50 -25.58
C ILE A 100 9.80 14.45 -25.75
N PRO A 101 10.00 15.67 -26.30
CA PRO A 101 8.90 16.58 -26.50
C PRO A 101 7.86 15.84 -27.31
N LYS A 102 6.63 15.73 -26.80
CA LYS A 102 5.48 15.27 -27.57
C LYS A 102 5.21 16.31 -28.67
N ALA A 103 6.07 16.39 -29.68
CA ALA A 103 6.05 17.32 -30.81
C ALA A 103 5.25 18.60 -30.50
N THR A 104 5.59 19.30 -29.42
CA THR A 104 4.83 20.47 -28.97
C THR A 104 5.14 21.58 -29.96
N GLY A 105 4.19 21.83 -30.86
CA GLY A 105 4.26 22.93 -31.83
C GLY A 105 4.86 22.60 -33.19
N ARG A 106 5.15 21.33 -33.52
CA ARG A 106 5.56 20.98 -34.89
C ARG A 106 4.40 20.36 -35.65
N LEU A 107 3.89 21.09 -36.64
CA LEU A 107 2.98 20.61 -37.68
C LEU A 107 3.63 19.53 -38.60
N ALA A 108 4.83 19.05 -38.26
CA ALA A 108 5.63 18.15 -39.06
C ALA A 108 5.34 16.70 -38.65
N VAL A 109 4.33 16.11 -39.28
CA VAL A 109 4.02 14.68 -39.16
C VAL A 109 5.05 13.83 -39.94
N ASP A 110 5.68 14.39 -40.99
CA ASP A 110 6.49 13.62 -41.95
C ASP A 110 7.95 14.11 -42.09
N GLY A 111 8.31 15.28 -41.56
CA GLY A 111 9.66 15.85 -41.66
C GLY A 111 10.06 16.41 -43.05
N LEU A 112 9.18 16.35 -44.06
CA LEU A 112 9.43 16.95 -45.37
C LEU A 112 9.21 18.48 -45.38
N PRO A 113 10.02 19.24 -46.14
CA PRO A 113 9.79 20.66 -46.36
C PRO A 113 8.46 20.85 -47.11
N ARG A 114 7.59 21.72 -46.58
CA ARG A 114 6.33 22.11 -47.21
C ARG A 114 6.36 23.62 -47.50
N CYS A 115 5.81 24.03 -48.65
CA CYS A 115 5.65 25.45 -48.96
C CYS A 115 4.68 26.10 -47.98
N LEU A 116 5.16 27.14 -47.28
CA LEU A 116 4.41 27.87 -46.26
C LEU A 116 3.21 28.67 -46.81
N THR A 117 3.17 28.86 -48.13
CA THR A 117 2.13 29.60 -48.86
C THR A 117 0.99 28.74 -49.40
N ALA A 118 1.08 27.41 -49.28
CA ALA A 118 0.00 26.54 -49.71
C ALA A 118 -1.21 26.71 -48.77
N ASP A 119 -2.40 26.93 -49.32
CA ASP A 119 -3.64 27.12 -48.56
C ASP A 119 -3.89 25.95 -47.57
N ASP A 120 -3.59 24.72 -48.00
CA ASP A 120 -3.66 23.52 -47.16
C ASP A 120 -2.80 23.61 -45.89
N PHE A 121 -1.63 24.25 -45.96
CA PHE A 121 -0.76 24.43 -44.82
C PHE A 121 -1.32 25.48 -43.86
N VAL A 122 -1.81 26.61 -44.40
CA VAL A 122 -2.42 27.68 -43.60
C VAL A 122 -3.64 27.15 -42.83
N GLN A 123 -4.52 26.40 -43.48
CA GLN A 123 -5.70 25.77 -42.83
C GLN A 123 -5.29 24.80 -41.71
N ARG A 124 -4.25 23.98 -41.92
CA ARG A 124 -3.76 23.06 -40.90
C ARG A 124 -3.17 23.78 -39.69
N VAL A 125 -2.46 24.89 -39.91
CA VAL A 125 -1.93 25.73 -38.81
C VAL A 125 -3.08 26.37 -38.03
N GLN A 126 -4.09 26.91 -38.71
CA GLN A 126 -5.27 27.48 -38.06
C GLN A 126 -5.99 26.44 -37.19
N ALA A 127 -6.31 25.27 -37.75
CA ALA A 127 -6.94 24.18 -37.01
C ALA A 127 -6.09 23.67 -35.83
N PHE A 128 -4.76 23.69 -35.96
CA PHE A 128 -3.85 23.35 -34.87
C PHE A 128 -3.89 24.39 -33.74
N VAL A 129 -3.89 25.68 -34.08
CA VAL A 129 -3.98 26.78 -33.11
C VAL A 129 -5.32 26.76 -32.38
N GLU A 130 -6.43 26.58 -33.12
CA GLU A 130 -7.77 26.46 -32.53
C GLU A 130 -7.84 25.30 -31.54
N ARG A 131 -7.34 24.11 -31.92
CA ARG A 131 -7.28 22.95 -31.02
C ARG A 131 -6.45 23.24 -29.76
N GLN A 132 -5.31 23.92 -29.89
CA GLN A 132 -4.50 24.28 -28.72
C GLN A 132 -5.23 25.26 -27.79
N LEU A 133 -5.96 26.22 -28.35
CA LEU A 133 -6.77 27.16 -27.58
C LEU A 133 -7.94 26.46 -26.88
N GLU A 134 -8.63 25.55 -27.56
CA GLU A 134 -9.71 24.73 -26.97
C GLU A 134 -9.19 23.83 -25.85
N GLU A 135 -8.07 23.13 -26.06
CA GLU A 135 -7.45 22.28 -25.04
C GLU A 135 -7.01 23.10 -23.81
N ALA A 136 -6.47 24.30 -24.02
CA ALA A 136 -6.11 25.21 -22.94
C ALA A 136 -7.34 25.71 -22.17
N ALA A 137 -8.41 26.10 -22.88
CA ALA A 137 -9.67 26.52 -22.28
C ALA A 137 -10.32 25.39 -21.46
N GLN A 138 -10.38 24.17 -21.99
CA GLN A 138 -10.89 23.00 -21.28
C GLN A 138 -10.05 22.65 -20.05
N LYS A 139 -8.73 22.84 -20.12
CA LYS A 139 -7.84 22.62 -18.98
C LYS A 139 -8.10 23.63 -17.88
N GLU A 140 -8.31 24.89 -18.22
CA GLU A 140 -8.60 25.95 -17.25
C GLU A 140 -9.99 25.76 -16.62
N GLN A 141 -11.02 25.41 -17.41
CA GLN A 141 -12.34 25.05 -16.89
C GLN A 141 -12.29 23.85 -15.93
N ARG A 142 -11.47 22.83 -16.24
CA ARG A 142 -11.27 21.69 -15.32
C ARG A 142 -10.57 22.11 -14.03
N ARG A 143 -9.62 23.05 -14.11
CA ARG A 143 -8.92 23.57 -12.94
C ARG A 143 -9.87 24.37 -12.03
N SER A 144 -10.63 25.31 -12.59
CA SER A 144 -11.58 26.11 -11.81
C SER A 144 -12.66 25.23 -11.17
N ALA A 145 -13.25 24.30 -11.91
CA ALA A 145 -14.23 23.35 -11.37
C ALA A 145 -13.64 22.50 -10.23
N TRP A 146 -12.38 22.05 -10.37
CA TRP A 146 -11.69 21.31 -9.31
C TRP A 146 -11.44 22.18 -8.06
N GLU A 147 -11.08 23.46 -8.24
CA GLU A 147 -10.87 24.38 -7.12
C GLU A 147 -12.17 24.68 -6.36
N GLU A 148 -13.27 24.88 -7.07
CA GLU A 148 -14.60 25.06 -6.47
C GLU A 148 -15.04 23.81 -5.71
N TYR A 149 -14.92 22.63 -6.33
CA TYR A 149 -15.19 21.35 -5.67
C TYR A 149 -14.31 21.16 -4.43
N SER A 150 -13.01 21.47 -4.51
CA SER A 150 -12.06 21.37 -3.40
C SER A 150 -12.45 22.28 -2.23
N LYS A 151 -12.89 23.51 -2.51
CA LYS A 151 -13.41 24.46 -1.50
C LYS A 151 -14.69 23.91 -0.86
N ALA A 152 -15.66 23.47 -1.65
CA ALA A 152 -16.91 22.90 -1.15
C ALA A 152 -16.67 21.64 -0.29
N MET A 153 -15.74 20.78 -0.70
CA MET A 153 -15.39 19.56 0.02
C MET A 153 -14.72 19.85 1.37
N LYS A 154 -13.87 20.89 1.46
CA LYS A 154 -13.27 21.33 2.72
C LYS A 154 -14.33 21.80 3.71
N GLU A 155 -15.28 22.61 3.24
CA GLU A 155 -16.35 23.11 4.10
C GLU A 155 -17.29 21.98 4.56
N TRP A 156 -17.67 21.09 3.65
CA TRP A 156 -18.44 19.89 3.99
C TRP A 156 -17.73 19.03 5.05
N THR A 157 -16.42 18.84 4.93
CA THR A 157 -15.61 18.08 5.89
C THR A 157 -15.59 18.76 7.27
N ARG A 158 -15.54 20.10 7.32
CA ARG A 158 -15.60 20.88 8.56
C ARG A 158 -16.95 20.68 9.27
N ILE A 159 -18.05 20.80 8.53
CA ILE A 159 -19.40 20.62 9.06
C ILE A 159 -19.63 19.18 9.55
N ASP A 160 -19.18 18.17 8.78
CA ASP A 160 -19.37 16.77 9.18
C ASP A 160 -18.57 16.42 10.44
N LYS A 161 -17.36 16.97 10.61
CA LYS A 161 -16.59 16.82 11.86
C LYS A 161 -17.35 17.35 13.07
N LEU A 162 -17.90 18.57 12.98
CA LEU A 162 -18.69 19.17 14.07
C LEU A 162 -19.93 18.33 14.39
N ARG A 163 -20.60 17.80 13.37
CA ARG A 163 -21.74 16.88 13.55
C ARG A 163 -21.34 15.61 14.28
N ILE A 164 -20.22 15.00 13.88
CA ILE A 164 -19.70 13.78 14.52
C ILE A 164 -19.39 14.05 16.00
N GLU A 165 -18.75 15.17 16.32
CA GLU A 165 -18.43 15.55 17.70
C GLU A 165 -19.70 15.78 18.54
N SER A 166 -20.67 16.53 18.02
CA SER A 166 -21.97 16.72 18.68
C SER A 166 -22.70 15.39 18.92
N ASN A 167 -22.69 14.49 17.92
CA ASN A 167 -23.27 13.14 18.07
C ASN A 167 -22.55 12.29 19.11
N LYS A 168 -21.23 12.42 19.23
CA LYS A 168 -20.45 11.76 20.29
C LYS A 168 -20.89 12.26 21.67
N LEU A 169 -21.02 13.58 21.86
CA LEU A 169 -21.48 14.17 23.11
C LEU A 169 -22.89 13.72 23.49
N LEU A 170 -23.83 13.73 22.53
CA LEU A 170 -25.19 13.22 22.74
C LEU A 170 -25.20 11.74 23.12
N THR A 171 -24.36 10.93 22.47
CA THR A 171 -24.24 9.50 22.79
C THR A 171 -23.63 9.28 24.17
N ALA A 172 -22.63 10.07 24.55
CA ALA A 172 -21.99 10.01 25.86
C ALA A 172 -22.97 10.36 26.98
N LYS A 173 -23.74 11.45 26.81
CA LYS A 173 -24.81 11.84 27.76
C LYS A 173 -25.83 10.73 27.93
N TYR A 174 -26.34 10.18 26.82
CA TYR A 174 -27.27 9.06 26.86
C TYR A 174 -26.71 7.84 27.59
N LYS A 175 -25.43 7.48 27.35
CA LYS A 175 -24.77 6.38 28.06
C LYS A 175 -24.65 6.65 29.56
N ALA A 176 -24.32 7.87 29.96
CA ALA A 176 -24.26 8.26 31.37
C ALA A 176 -25.64 8.15 32.04
N ASP A 177 -26.69 8.68 31.39
CA ASP A 177 -28.07 8.59 31.89
C ASP A 177 -28.53 7.13 32.03
N VAL A 178 -28.19 6.27 31.06
CA VAL A 178 -28.49 4.83 31.11
C VAL A 178 -27.75 4.16 32.25
N ALA A 179 -26.46 4.49 32.47
CA ALA A 179 -25.69 3.92 33.58
C ALA A 179 -26.28 4.30 34.95
N LEU A 180 -26.70 5.56 35.14
CA LEU A 180 -27.40 6.01 36.35
C LEU A 180 -28.71 5.25 36.56
N TRP A 181 -29.47 5.05 35.49
CA TRP A 181 -30.70 4.24 35.55
C TRP A 181 -30.42 2.77 35.86
N GLU A 182 -29.37 2.17 35.31
CA GLU A 182 -29.00 0.77 35.60
C GLU A 182 -28.60 0.59 37.06
N ALA A 183 -27.82 1.52 37.62
CA ALA A 183 -27.47 1.52 39.04
C ALA A 183 -28.70 1.60 39.95
N GLU A 184 -29.63 2.53 39.68
CA GLU A 184 -30.88 2.66 40.44
C GLU A 184 -31.79 1.44 40.26
N ARG A 185 -31.87 0.88 39.04
CA ARG A 185 -32.63 -0.34 38.77
C ARG A 185 -32.10 -1.51 39.59
N ASP A 186 -30.78 -1.66 39.67
CA ASP A 186 -30.17 -2.77 40.39
C ASP A 186 -30.29 -2.59 41.90
N LEU A 187 -30.22 -1.36 42.42
CA LEU A 187 -30.53 -1.05 43.82
C LEU A 187 -32.02 -1.34 44.14
N ALA A 188 -32.93 -0.94 43.26
CA ALA A 188 -34.36 -1.18 43.41
C ALA A 188 -34.68 -2.69 43.45
N LYS A 189 -34.04 -3.48 42.59
CA LYS A 189 -34.14 -4.95 42.61
C LYS A 189 -33.69 -5.55 43.94
N ARG A 190 -32.54 -5.12 44.49
CA ARG A 190 -32.04 -5.60 45.80
C ARG A 190 -33.03 -5.28 46.93
N MET A 191 -33.61 -4.09 46.90
CA MET A 191 -34.60 -3.63 47.89
C MET A 191 -36.03 -4.13 47.60
N LYS A 192 -36.24 -5.00 46.61
CA LYS A 192 -37.55 -5.51 46.16
C LYS A 192 -38.58 -4.39 45.86
N ARG A 193 -38.11 -3.23 45.41
CA ARG A 193 -38.94 -2.09 45.00
C ARG A 193 -38.90 -1.90 43.49
N ARG A 194 -39.85 -1.14 42.93
CA ARG A 194 -39.79 -0.72 41.53
C ARG A 194 -38.83 0.46 41.37
N PRO A 195 -38.06 0.54 40.26
CA PRO A 195 -37.23 1.71 39.96
C PRO A 195 -38.10 2.97 39.87
N LYS A 196 -37.58 4.10 40.38
CA LYS A 196 -38.35 5.35 40.48
C LYS A 196 -38.62 6.02 39.13
N TRP A 197 -37.76 5.79 38.12
CA TRP A 197 -37.89 6.37 36.79
C TRP A 197 -37.61 5.36 35.67
N ASN A 198 -38.11 5.69 34.48
CA ASN A 198 -38.01 4.86 33.28
C ASN A 198 -36.61 4.93 32.65
N LYS A 199 -36.28 3.89 31.86
CA LYS A 199 -35.02 3.87 31.09
C LYS A 199 -34.97 5.09 30.15
N PRO A 200 -33.88 5.87 30.15
CA PRO A 200 -33.69 6.96 29.20
C PRO A 200 -33.84 6.48 27.75
N LYS A 201 -34.40 7.32 26.88
CA LYS A 201 -34.52 7.04 25.43
C LYS A 201 -33.46 7.82 24.67
N LYS A 202 -32.83 7.19 23.67
CA LYS A 202 -31.85 7.88 22.80
C LYS A 202 -32.61 8.79 21.81
N GLY A 203 -32.36 10.09 21.87
CA GLY A 203 -32.93 11.05 20.91
C GLY A 203 -32.43 10.84 19.47
N LYS A 204 -33.14 11.41 18.49
CA LYS A 204 -32.75 11.34 17.07
C LYS A 204 -31.49 12.18 16.82
N GLN A 205 -30.49 11.57 16.19
CA GLN A 205 -29.24 12.24 15.83
C GLN A 205 -29.34 12.87 14.44
N PRO A 206 -28.76 14.06 14.22
CA PRO A 206 -28.69 14.67 12.89
C PRO A 206 -27.89 13.78 11.92
N GLY A 207 -28.49 13.55 10.75
CA GLY A 207 -27.88 12.85 9.62
C GLY A 207 -26.81 13.69 8.91
N PRO A 208 -25.99 13.08 8.03
CA PRO A 208 -24.97 13.80 7.28
C PRO A 208 -25.59 14.76 6.26
N ALA A 209 -24.95 15.91 6.06
CA ALA A 209 -25.28 16.82 4.95
C ALA A 209 -24.91 16.17 3.60
N PRO A 210 -25.64 16.47 2.51
CA PRO A 210 -25.33 15.94 1.19
C PRO A 210 -23.91 16.35 0.77
N LYS A 211 -23.18 15.43 0.14
CA LYS A 211 -21.83 15.70 -0.36
C LYS A 211 -21.91 16.64 -1.57
N PRO A 212 -20.95 17.56 -1.72
CA PRO A 212 -20.77 18.33 -2.95
C PRO A 212 -20.63 17.39 -4.16
N LYS A 213 -21.23 17.78 -5.29
CA LYS A 213 -21.13 17.05 -6.56
C LYS A 213 -20.03 17.64 -7.42
#